data_AF-A0A2G6QWP6-F1
#
_entry.id   AF-A0A2G6QWP6-F1
#
_cell.length_a   1.000
_cell.length_b   1.000
_cell.length_c   1.000
_cell.angle_alpha   90.00
_cell.angle_beta   90.00
_cell.angle_gamma   90.00
#
_symmetry.space_group_name_H-M   'P 1'
#
loop_
_entity.id
_entity.type
_entity.pdbx_description
1 polymer ?
#
loop_
_entity_poly.entity_id
_entity_poly.type
_entity_poly.pdbx_seq_one_letter_code
_entity_poly.pdbx_strand_id
1 'polypeptide(L)'
;MRATGAGSLPGDDFRGSLDFVLAEFPEMVPLPELPQRGITSQMVSRAVALLADMPAELIADSWQLTSHISSGQRSSAAQLRSDLDDLEEIAQEFEGTIKVAICGPWTLAALLGRS
;
A
#
# COMPACT_ATOMS: atom_id res chain seq x y z
N MET A 1 13.08 12.29 19.08
CA MET A 1 13.73 11.76 17.86
C MET A 1 12.60 11.27 16.96
N ARG A 2 12.47 11.75 15.72
CA ARG A 2 11.43 11.29 14.81
C ARG A 2 11.96 10.11 14.00
N ALA A 3 11.47 8.91 14.28
CA ALA A 3 11.74 7.72 13.48
C ALA A 3 10.64 7.59 12.41
N THR A 4 11.00 7.16 11.21
CA THR A 4 10.02 6.82 10.18
C THR A 4 10.32 5.42 9.67
N GLY A 5 9.33 4.53 9.68
CA GLY A 5 9.41 3.26 8.96
C GLY A 5 9.69 3.54 7.48
N ALA A 6 10.83 3.07 6.99
CA ALA A 6 11.35 3.42 5.67
C ALA A 6 11.08 2.34 4.61
N GLY A 7 10.58 1.16 4.99
CA GLY A 7 10.42 0.05 4.06
C GLY A 7 9.42 -1.00 4.50
N SER A 8 9.29 -2.02 3.67
CA SER A 8 8.39 -3.14 3.86
C SER A 8 8.76 -3.95 5.10
N LEU A 9 7.74 -4.44 5.80
CA LEU A 9 7.89 -5.39 6.90
C LEU A 9 7.80 -6.83 6.35
N PRO A 10 8.43 -7.81 7.02
CA PRO A 10 8.27 -9.21 6.65
C PRO A 10 6.91 -9.76 7.11
N GLY A 11 6.46 -10.84 6.46
CA GLY A 11 5.26 -11.58 6.85
C GLY A 11 3.97 -11.05 6.20
N ASP A 12 2.84 -11.63 6.61
CA ASP A 12 1.53 -11.41 6.01
C ASP A 12 0.43 -11.00 7.01
N ASP A 13 0.74 -10.97 8.31
CA ASP A 13 -0.14 -10.46 9.36
C ASP A 13 -0.12 -8.93 9.42
N PHE A 14 -1.11 -8.31 8.76
CA PHE A 14 -1.25 -6.85 8.70
C PHE A 14 -1.63 -6.23 10.03
N ARG A 15 -2.58 -6.82 10.75
CA ARG A 15 -3.05 -6.27 12.03
C ARG A 15 -1.96 -6.38 13.09
N GLY A 16 -1.28 -7.53 13.18
CA GLY A 16 -0.13 -7.69 14.09
C GLY A 16 1.04 -6.75 13.74
N SER A 17 1.29 -6.51 12.45
CA SER A 17 2.27 -5.50 12.02
C SER A 17 1.86 -4.09 12.39
N LEU A 18 0.57 -3.77 12.32
CA LEU A 18 0.05 -2.47 12.69
C LEU A 18 0.17 -2.22 14.20
N ASP A 19 -0.21 -3.20 15.03
CA ASP A 19 -0.02 -3.16 16.49
C ASP A 19 1.45 -2.90 16.85
N PHE A 20 2.37 -3.61 16.18
CA PHE A 20 3.80 -3.41 16.35
C PHE A 20 4.23 -1.98 16.01
N VAL A 21 3.82 -1.45 14.85
CA VAL A 21 4.22 -0.11 14.44
C VAL A 21 3.59 0.97 15.34
N LEU A 22 2.36 0.80 15.81
CA LEU A 22 1.73 1.72 16.78
C LEU A 22 2.52 1.77 18.09
N ALA A 23 3.01 0.64 18.58
CA ALA A 23 3.83 0.57 19.78
C ALA A 23 5.21 1.23 19.61
N GLU A 24 5.83 1.08 18.43
CA GLU A 24 7.19 1.56 18.17
C GLU A 24 7.26 3.03 17.73
N PHE A 25 6.18 3.59 17.18
CA PHE A 25 6.17 4.93 16.58
C PHE A 25 5.11 5.86 17.22
N PRO A 26 5.36 6.41 18.43
CA PRO A 26 4.33 7.13 19.20
C PRO A 26 3.94 8.51 18.64
N GLU A 27 4.73 9.12 17.75
CA GLU A 27 4.43 10.43 17.16
C GLU A 27 3.93 10.37 15.71
N MET A 28 4.47 9.42 14.92
CA MET A 28 4.16 9.27 13.50
C MET A 28 4.15 7.79 13.10
N VAL A 29 2.96 7.23 12.91
CA VAL A 29 2.75 5.81 12.60
C VAL A 29 2.76 5.62 11.08
N PRO A 30 3.78 4.94 10.50
CA PRO A 30 3.74 4.56 9.10
C PRO A 30 2.73 3.42 8.89
N LEU A 31 1.85 3.54 7.88
CA LEU A 31 1.01 2.42 7.47
C LEU A 31 1.91 1.28 6.95
N PRO A 32 1.87 0.07 7.56
CA PRO A 32 2.73 -1.02 7.15
C PRO A 32 2.63 -1.34 5.65
N GLU A 33 3.74 -1.80 5.07
CA GLU A 33 3.76 -2.39 3.74
C GLU A 33 4.19 -3.86 3.88
N LEU A 34 3.30 -4.79 3.50
CA LEU A 34 3.49 -6.23 3.64
C LEU A 34 3.35 -6.92 2.28
N PRO A 35 4.39 -6.90 1.44
CA PRO A 35 4.33 -7.44 0.09
C PRO A 35 4.12 -8.97 0.06
N GLN A 36 4.43 -9.71 1.14
CA GLN A 36 4.17 -11.16 1.21
C GLN A 36 2.67 -11.50 1.26
N ARG A 37 1.78 -10.53 1.53
CA ARG A 37 0.31 -10.71 1.45
C ARG A 37 -0.21 -10.92 0.03
N GLY A 38 0.64 -10.74 -0.97
CA GLY A 38 0.33 -11.00 -2.37
C GLY A 38 0.47 -9.77 -3.26
N ILE A 39 0.23 -9.98 -4.55
CA ILE A 39 0.49 -8.99 -5.60
C ILE A 39 -0.26 -7.67 -5.35
N THR A 40 -1.50 -7.71 -4.83
CA THR A 40 -2.32 -6.52 -4.55
C THR A 40 -1.81 -5.68 -3.38
N SER A 41 -0.99 -6.25 -2.48
CA SER A 41 -0.41 -5.57 -1.33
C SER A 41 0.97 -4.98 -1.59
N GLN A 42 1.56 -5.24 -2.77
CA GLN A 42 2.88 -4.73 -3.12
C GLN A 42 2.87 -3.20 -3.31
N MET A 43 4.04 -2.58 -3.14
CA MET A 43 4.26 -1.14 -3.29
C MET A 43 3.67 -0.56 -4.60
N VAL A 44 3.87 -1.25 -5.73
CA VAL A 44 3.34 -0.82 -7.04
C VAL A 44 1.82 -0.89 -7.07
N SER A 45 1.23 -1.96 -6.55
CA SER A 45 -0.21 -2.16 -6.51
C SER A 45 -0.91 -1.11 -5.63
N ARG A 46 -0.29 -0.70 -4.52
CA ARG A 46 -0.75 0.44 -3.70
C ARG A 46 -0.76 1.75 -4.48
N ALA A 47 0.23 1.98 -5.35
CA ALA A 47 0.23 3.16 -6.21
C ALA A 47 -0.83 3.07 -7.32
N VAL A 48 -0.95 1.90 -7.97
CA VAL A 48 -1.95 1.64 -9.02
C VAL A 48 -3.39 1.79 -8.50
N ALA A 49 -3.63 1.43 -7.25
CA ALA A 49 -4.91 1.63 -6.57
C ALA A 49 -5.38 3.09 -6.55
N LEU A 50 -4.46 4.06 -6.66
CA LEU A 50 -4.73 5.49 -6.60
C LEU A 50 -4.82 6.16 -7.99
N LEU A 51 -4.56 5.43 -9.08
CA LEU A 51 -4.59 5.98 -10.43
C LEU A 51 -6.04 6.15 -10.93
N ALA A 52 -6.46 7.40 -11.16
CA ALA A 52 -7.79 7.72 -11.68
C ALA A 52 -7.83 7.67 -13.22
N ASP A 53 -6.98 8.45 -13.88
CA ASP A 53 -7.00 8.64 -15.34
C ASP A 53 -5.94 7.81 -16.08
N MET A 54 -5.33 6.84 -15.39
CA MET A 54 -4.28 5.98 -15.92
C MET A 54 -4.53 4.53 -15.51
N PRO A 55 -5.51 3.85 -16.15
CA PRO A 55 -5.84 2.49 -15.80
C PRO A 55 -4.68 1.53 -16.06
N ALA A 56 -4.55 0.52 -15.18
CA ALA A 56 -3.54 -0.51 -15.33
C ALA A 56 -4.15 -1.91 -15.10
N GLU A 57 -3.61 -2.91 -15.78
CA GLU A 57 -3.99 -4.32 -15.65
C GLU A 57 -2.80 -5.17 -15.24
N LEU A 58 -3.09 -6.23 -14.49
CA LEU A 58 -2.09 -7.17 -14.03
C LEU A 58 -2.03 -8.35 -15.00
N ILE A 59 -0.90 -8.53 -15.69
CA ILE A 59 -0.64 -9.61 -16.64
C ILE A 59 0.64 -10.32 -16.22
N ALA A 60 0.55 -11.62 -15.92
CA ALA A 60 1.69 -12.46 -15.54
C ALA A 60 2.58 -11.79 -14.47
N ASP A 61 1.96 -11.36 -13.37
CA ASP A 61 2.59 -10.65 -12.24
C ASP A 61 3.24 -9.30 -12.57
N SER A 62 2.96 -8.73 -13.74
CA SER A 62 3.43 -7.41 -14.16
C SER A 62 2.26 -6.46 -14.42
N TRP A 63 2.39 -5.21 -13.96
CA TRP A 63 1.41 -4.17 -14.23
C TRP A 63 1.65 -3.53 -15.58
N GLN A 64 0.60 -3.38 -16.39
CA GLN A 64 0.65 -2.76 -17.71
C GLN A 64 -0.42 -1.69 -17.83
N LEU A 65 -0.10 -0.58 -18.49
CA LEU A 65 -1.11 0.43 -18.83
C LEU A 65 -2.17 -0.17 -19.76
N THR A 66 -3.43 0.18 -19.51
CA THR A 66 -4.58 -0.29 -20.28
C THR A 66 -5.60 0.82 -20.47
N SER A 67 -6.62 0.58 -21.28
CA SER A 67 -7.66 1.56 -21.62
C SER A 67 -8.88 1.53 -20.69
N HIS A 68 -8.91 0.61 -19.71
CA HIS A 68 -10.07 0.38 -18.85
C HIS A 68 -9.64 0.00 -17.42
N ILE A 69 -10.44 0.36 -16.41
CA ILE A 69 -10.16 -0.05 -15.03
C ILE A 69 -10.26 -1.57 -14.93
N SER A 70 -9.13 -2.23 -14.68
CA SER A 70 -9.03 -3.68 -14.63
C SER A 70 -9.55 -4.26 -13.30
N SER A 71 -9.77 -5.57 -13.27
CA SER A 71 -10.07 -6.28 -12.01
C SER A 71 -8.90 -6.18 -11.03
N GLY A 72 -7.66 -6.34 -11.49
CA GLY A 72 -6.46 -6.23 -10.66
C GLY A 72 -6.37 -4.88 -9.96
N GLN A 73 -6.63 -3.78 -10.69
CA GLN A 73 -6.62 -2.43 -10.12
C GLN A 73 -7.71 -2.27 -9.05
N ARG A 74 -8.93 -2.77 -9.31
CA ARG A 74 -10.00 -2.78 -8.29
C ARG A 74 -9.63 -3.60 -7.06
N SER A 75 -9.02 -4.77 -7.24
CA SER A 75 -8.57 -5.61 -6.12
C SER A 75 -7.48 -4.92 -5.30
N SER A 76 -6.58 -4.19 -5.94
CA SER A 76 -5.54 -3.41 -5.23
C SER A 76 -6.14 -2.25 -4.45
N ALA A 77 -7.14 -1.55 -5.02
CA ALA A 77 -7.89 -0.52 -4.31
C ALA A 77 -8.69 -1.07 -3.13
N ALA A 78 -9.32 -2.23 -3.30
CA ALA A 78 -10.02 -2.92 -2.22
C ALA A 78 -9.07 -3.33 -1.09
N GLN A 79 -7.87 -3.84 -1.43
CA GLN A 79 -6.86 -4.21 -0.45
C GLN A 79 -6.37 -2.98 0.33
N LEU A 80 -6.04 -1.88 -0.36
CA LEU A 80 -5.61 -0.64 0.30
C LEU A 80 -6.72 -0.08 1.20
N ARG A 81 -7.99 -0.17 0.78
CA ARG A 81 -9.12 0.24 1.60
C ARG A 81 -9.25 -0.61 2.85
N SER A 82 -9.19 -1.93 2.73
CA SER A 82 -9.21 -2.85 3.88
C SER A 82 -8.09 -2.54 4.87
N ASP A 83 -6.90 -2.23 4.38
CA ASP A 83 -5.74 -1.88 5.20
C ASP A 83 -5.96 -0.53 5.94
N LEU A 84 -6.70 0.41 5.34
CA LEU A 84 -7.08 1.67 5.98
C LEU A 84 -8.22 1.50 6.99
N ASP A 85 -9.15 0.59 6.72
CA ASP A 85 -10.23 0.24 7.65
C ASP A 85 -9.65 -0.44 8.91
N ASP A 86 -8.70 -1.38 8.74
CA ASP A 86 -7.95 -1.98 9.85
C ASP A 86 -7.16 -0.93 10.64
N LEU A 87 -6.58 0.06 9.94
CA LEU A 87 -5.89 1.18 10.58
C LEU A 87 -6.84 2.00 11.46
N GLU A 88 -7.99 2.39 10.90
CA GLU A 88 -9.00 3.18 11.62
C GLU A 88 -9.46 2.46 12.89
N GLU A 89 -9.69 1.14 12.81
CA GLU A 89 -10.13 0.33 13.93
C GLU A 89 -9.07 0.23 15.03
N ILE A 90 -7.83 -0.12 14.68
CA ILE A 90 -6.77 -0.40 15.66
C ILE A 90 -6.20 0.90 16.25
N ALA A 91 -6.11 1.97 15.44
CA ALA A 91 -5.55 3.25 15.86
C ALA A 91 -6.60 4.22 16.41
N GLN A 92 -7.77 3.74 16.88
CA GLN A 92 -8.90 4.57 17.29
C GLN A 92 -8.55 5.65 18.34
N GLU A 93 -7.61 5.37 19.24
CA GLU A 93 -7.16 6.29 20.30
C GLU A 93 -5.86 7.04 19.94
N PHE A 94 -5.32 6.85 18.74
CA PHE A 94 -4.06 7.47 18.33
C PHE A 94 -4.27 8.91 17.86
N GLU A 95 -3.68 9.87 18.57
CA GLU A 95 -3.78 11.31 18.25
C GLU A 95 -2.60 11.85 17.42
N GLY A 96 -1.72 10.99 16.92
CA GLY A 96 -0.52 11.37 16.17
C GLY A 96 -0.72 11.44 14.65
N THR A 97 0.39 11.54 13.92
CA THR A 97 0.36 11.60 12.45
C THR A 97 0.39 10.20 11.84
N ILE A 98 -0.52 9.89 10.92
CA ILE A 98 -0.42 8.70 10.08
C ILE A 98 0.41 9.04 8.83
N LYS A 99 1.42 8.22 8.53
CA LYS A 99 2.18 8.31 7.28
C LYS A 99 1.76 7.19 6.33
N VAL A 100 1.13 7.55 5.23
CA VAL A 100 0.86 6.61 4.11
C VAL A 100 1.93 6.81 3.04
N ALA A 101 2.74 5.79 2.79
CA ALA A 101 3.77 5.81 1.76
C ALA A 101 3.28 5.15 0.47
N ILE A 102 3.61 5.76 -0.66
CA ILE A 102 3.34 5.27 -2.02
C ILE A 102 4.62 5.48 -2.84
N CYS A 103 4.91 4.61 -3.81
CA CYS A 103 6.06 4.82 -4.68
C CYS A 103 5.91 6.08 -5.53
N GLY A 104 7.04 6.75 -5.78
CA GLY A 104 7.05 7.97 -6.58
C GLY A 104 6.76 7.71 -8.07
N PRO A 105 6.47 8.76 -8.85
CA PRO A 105 6.07 8.64 -10.26
C PRO A 105 7.16 7.98 -11.13
N TRP A 106 8.44 8.19 -10.84
CA TRP A 106 9.55 7.57 -11.57
C TRP A 106 9.65 6.06 -11.31
N THR A 107 9.50 5.65 -10.05
CA THR A 107 9.44 4.22 -9.69
C THR A 107 8.23 3.56 -10.33
N LEU A 108 7.06 4.21 -10.28
CA LEU A 108 5.86 3.70 -10.91
C LEU A 108 6.02 3.56 -12.42
N ALA A 109 6.50 4.60 -13.11
CA ALA A 109 6.72 4.57 -14.56
C ALA A 109 7.74 3.52 -15.00
N ALA A 110 8.77 3.24 -14.18
CA ALA A 110 9.76 2.20 -14.47
C ALA A 110 9.21 0.77 -14.31
N LEU A 111 8.17 0.59 -13.51
CA LEU A 111 7.57 -0.71 -13.19
C LEU A 111 6.24 -0.95 -13.93
N LEU A 112 5.66 0.08 -14.53
CA LEU A 112 4.52 -0.04 -15.43
C LEU A 112 5.00 -0.39 -16.84
N GLY A 113 4.63 -1.58 -17.29
CA GLY A 113 4.79 -2.00 -18.67
C GLY A 113 3.81 -1.29 -19.61
N ARG A 114 4.05 -1.47 -20.91
CA ARG A 114 3.11 -1.12 -21.98
C ARG A 114 2.86 -2.38 -22.79
N SER A 115 1.59 -2.68 -23.02
CA SER A 115 1.17 -3.70 -23.98
C SER A 115 1.33 -3.21 -25.43
#